data_AF-A0AAW2X9P3-F1
#
_entry.id   AF-A0AAW2X9P3-F1
#
_cell.length_a   1.000
_cell.length_b   1.000
_cell.length_c   1.000
_cell.angle_alpha   90.00
_cell.angle_beta   90.00
_cell.angle_gamma   90.00
#
_symmetry.space_group_name_H-M   'P 1'
#
loop_
_entity.id
_entity.type
_entity.pdbx_description
1 polymer ?
#
loop_
_entity_poly.entity_id
_entity_poly.type
_entity_poly.pdbx_seq_one_letter_code
_entity_poly.pdbx_strand_id
1 'polypeptide(L)'
;MAEEAEEKSFKDLGVNEQLAEACDNLGWKNPTKIQVEAIPMALEGKDIIGLAQTGSGKTGAFAIPILQSLLETPQAFFACVLSPTRELAIQIAEQFEALGSGIGVKCAVVNNIRKSLL
;
A
#
# COMPACT_ATOMS: atom_id res chain seq x y z
N MET A 1 1.27 -18.05 -25.74
CA MET A 1 2.21 -16.95 -25.99
C MET A 1 2.53 -16.39 -24.62
N ALA A 2 3.74 -16.62 -24.11
CA ALA A 2 4.18 -16.06 -22.85
C ALA A 2 4.63 -14.63 -23.14
N GLU A 3 3.92 -13.66 -22.58
CA GLU A 3 4.26 -12.25 -22.68
C GLU A 3 5.49 -12.01 -21.78
N GLU A 4 6.63 -11.67 -22.39
CA GLU A 4 7.83 -11.25 -21.68
C GLU A 4 7.49 -9.95 -20.93
N ALA A 5 7.36 -10.05 -19.60
CA ALA A 5 7.13 -8.89 -18.77
C ALA A 5 8.42 -8.07 -18.69
N GLU A 6 8.45 -6.90 -19.32
CA GLU A 6 9.47 -5.88 -19.04
C GLU A 6 9.57 -5.70 -17.52
N GLU A 7 10.78 -5.82 -16.96
CA GLU A 7 11.05 -5.51 -15.56
C GLU A 7 10.83 -4.00 -15.34
N LYS A 8 9.61 -3.64 -14.94
CA LYS A 8 9.27 -2.27 -14.54
C LYS A 8 9.83 -1.99 -13.14
N SER A 9 10.25 -0.77 -12.88
CA SER A 9 10.54 -0.29 -11.53
C SER A 9 9.31 0.42 -10.92
N PHE A 10 9.32 0.65 -9.61
CA PHE A 10 8.29 1.49 -8.98
C PHE A 10 8.30 2.93 -9.51
N LYS A 11 9.48 3.46 -9.87
CA LYS A 11 9.60 4.80 -10.48
C LYS A 11 8.87 4.86 -11.83
N ASP A 12 8.91 3.79 -12.63
CA ASP A 12 8.19 3.69 -13.90
C ASP A 12 6.66 3.68 -13.73
N LEU A 13 6.16 3.35 -12.53
CA LEU A 13 4.74 3.41 -12.20
C LEU A 13 4.28 4.79 -11.69
N GLY A 14 5.18 5.78 -11.65
CA GLY A 14 4.90 7.12 -11.14
C GLY A 14 5.06 7.25 -9.62
N VAL A 15 5.71 6.28 -8.96
CA VAL A 15 6.03 6.34 -7.53
C VAL A 15 7.21 7.29 -7.31
N ASN A 16 7.07 8.19 -6.34
CA ASN A 16 8.09 9.16 -5.99
C ASN A 16 9.34 8.49 -5.39
N GLU A 17 10.44 9.23 -5.35
CA GLU A 17 11.74 8.70 -4.93
C GLU A 17 11.74 8.15 -3.51
N GLN A 18 11.14 8.86 -2.55
CA GLN A 18 11.10 8.43 -1.15
C GLN A 18 10.38 7.10 -0.95
N LEU A 19 9.24 6.90 -1.64
CA LEU A 19 8.48 5.66 -1.56
C LEU A 19 9.12 4.53 -2.38
N ALA A 20 9.77 4.85 -3.50
CA ALA A 20 10.54 3.88 -4.26
C ALA A 20 11.73 3.34 -3.44
N GLU A 21 12.46 4.22 -2.74
CA GLU A 21 13.52 3.84 -1.80
C GLU A 21 12.98 2.98 -0.65
N ALA A 22 11.80 3.32 -0.10
CA ALA A 22 11.15 2.51 0.91
C ALA A 22 10.82 1.09 0.39
N CYS A 23 10.30 0.97 -0.83
CA CYS A 23 10.10 -0.33 -1.48
C CYS A 23 11.40 -1.12 -1.60
N ASP A 24 12.48 -0.46 -2.05
CA ASP A 24 13.81 -1.06 -2.18
C ASP A 24 14.36 -1.58 -0.84
N ASN A 25 14.20 -0.81 0.24
CA ASN A 25 14.62 -1.17 1.59
C ASN A 25 13.83 -2.37 2.15
N LEU A 26 12.58 -2.54 1.72
CA LEU A 26 11.76 -3.71 2.02
C LEU A 26 12.06 -4.92 1.12
N GLY A 27 13.02 -4.79 0.20
CA GLY A 27 13.40 -5.84 -0.75
C GLY A 27 12.42 -5.97 -1.92
N TRP A 28 11.53 -5.00 -2.14
CA TRP A 28 10.60 -4.97 -3.25
C TRP A 28 11.30 -4.36 -4.47
N LYS A 29 12.11 -5.18 -5.14
CA LYS A 29 12.90 -4.74 -6.30
C LYS A 29 12.04 -4.43 -7.51
N ASN A 30 11.09 -5.33 -7.81
CA ASN A 30 10.19 -5.21 -8.94
C ASN A 30 8.73 -5.22 -8.44
N PRO A 31 7.86 -4.36 -8.99
CA PRO A 31 6.44 -4.36 -8.68
C PRO A 31 5.78 -5.64 -9.20
N THR A 32 4.80 -6.13 -8.46
CA THR A 32 4.01 -7.29 -8.88
C THR A 32 3.01 -6.89 -9.98
N LYS A 33 2.44 -7.88 -10.70
CA LYS A 33 1.45 -7.61 -11.77
C LYS A 33 0.29 -6.71 -11.32
N ILE A 34 -0.30 -6.99 -10.16
CA ILE A 34 -1.40 -6.16 -9.63
C ILE A 34 -0.95 -4.74 -9.28
N GLN A 35 0.32 -4.55 -8.88
CA GLN A 35 0.88 -3.23 -8.59
C GLN A 35 1.12 -2.44 -9.89
N VAL A 36 1.66 -3.11 -10.92
CA VAL A 36 1.83 -2.52 -12.26
C VAL A 36 0.50 -2.03 -12.84
N GLU A 37 -0.57 -2.79 -12.66
CA GLU A 37 -1.90 -2.43 -13.16
C GLU A 37 -2.60 -1.37 -12.29
N ALA A 38 -2.51 -1.48 -10.97
CA ALA A 38 -3.30 -0.65 -10.06
C ALA A 38 -2.65 0.68 -9.69
N ILE A 39 -1.32 0.74 -9.49
CA ILE A 39 -0.66 1.94 -8.96
C ILE A 39 -0.85 3.16 -9.88
N PRO A 40 -0.58 3.08 -11.20
CA PRO A 40 -0.76 4.24 -12.07
C PRO A 40 -2.21 4.74 -12.09
N MET A 41 -3.17 3.80 -12.12
CA MET A 41 -4.59 4.12 -12.10
C MET A 41 -5.02 4.80 -10.79
N ALA A 42 -4.45 4.38 -9.65
CA ALA A 42 -4.75 4.95 -8.35
C ALA A 42 -4.16 6.36 -8.21
N LEU A 43 -2.95 6.58 -8.73
CA LEU A 43 -2.30 7.89 -8.75
C LEU A 43 -3.04 8.89 -9.65
N GLU A 44 -3.74 8.42 -10.68
CA GLU A 44 -4.67 9.23 -11.48
C GLU A 44 -6.01 9.52 -10.77
N GLY A 45 -6.20 9.03 -9.54
CA GLY A 45 -7.41 9.24 -8.75
C GLY A 45 -8.60 8.39 -9.19
N LYS A 46 -8.37 7.27 -9.90
CA LYS A 46 -9.44 6.36 -10.33
C LYS A 46 -9.80 5.35 -9.24
N ASP A 47 -11.08 5.01 -9.15
CA ASP A 47 -11.56 3.90 -8.34
C ASP A 47 -11.13 2.55 -8.95
N ILE A 48 -10.68 1.62 -8.12
CA ILE A 48 -10.10 0.34 -8.56
C ILE A 48 -10.80 -0.84 -7.88
N ILE A 49 -11.12 -1.86 -8.68
CA ILE A 49 -11.50 -3.19 -8.20
C ILE A 49 -10.37 -4.16 -8.56
N GLY A 50 -9.62 -4.62 -7.56
CA GLY A 50 -8.51 -5.55 -7.73
C GLY A 50 -8.91 -7.01 -7.45
N LEU A 51 -8.84 -7.86 -8.46
CA LEU A 51 -9.06 -9.31 -8.33
C LEU A 51 -7.70 -10.02 -8.35
N ALA A 52 -7.20 -10.42 -7.18
CA ALA A 52 -5.94 -11.16 -7.10
C ALA A 52 -5.90 -12.09 -5.87
N GLN A 53 -5.09 -13.15 -5.94
CA GLN A 53 -4.91 -14.11 -4.84
C GLN A 53 -4.05 -13.54 -3.70
N THR A 54 -4.12 -14.14 -2.51
CA THR A 54 -3.23 -13.77 -1.39
C THR A 54 -1.76 -13.90 -1.79
N GLY A 55 -0.90 -13.00 -1.30
CA GLY A 55 0.52 -12.96 -1.67
C GLY A 55 0.82 -12.25 -3.00
N SER A 56 -0.19 -11.77 -3.73
CA SER A 56 0.02 -11.09 -5.02
C SER A 56 0.55 -9.65 -4.92
N GLY A 57 0.76 -9.10 -3.72
CA GLY A 57 1.21 -7.71 -3.52
C GLY A 57 0.09 -6.66 -3.46
N LYS A 58 -1.18 -7.06 -3.26
CA LYS A 58 -2.33 -6.15 -3.17
C LYS A 58 -2.14 -5.02 -2.14
N THR A 59 -1.55 -5.31 -0.98
CA THR A 59 -1.34 -4.30 0.06
C THR A 59 -0.49 -3.15 -0.45
N GLY A 60 0.65 -3.42 -1.10
CA GLY A 60 1.45 -2.38 -1.73
C GLY A 60 0.71 -1.65 -2.85
N ALA A 61 -0.15 -2.35 -3.59
CA ALA A 61 -0.90 -1.78 -4.72
C ALA A 61 -1.85 -0.65 -4.31
N PHE A 62 -2.40 -0.66 -3.09
CA PHE A 62 -3.20 0.46 -2.56
C PHE A 62 -2.43 1.32 -1.53
N ALA A 63 -1.47 0.75 -0.79
CA ALA A 63 -0.72 1.50 0.22
C ALA A 63 0.18 2.58 -0.41
N ILE A 64 0.91 2.23 -1.48
CA ILE A 64 1.83 3.15 -2.16
C ILE A 64 1.10 4.43 -2.66
N PRO A 65 0.01 4.35 -3.44
CA PRO A 65 -0.68 5.55 -3.89
C PRO A 65 -1.29 6.36 -2.73
N ILE A 66 -1.82 5.70 -1.70
CA ILE A 66 -2.32 6.40 -0.50
C ILE A 66 -1.22 7.20 0.19
N LEU A 67 -0.05 6.59 0.39
CA LEU A 67 1.10 7.25 1.05
C LEU A 67 1.65 8.39 0.18
N GLN A 68 1.67 8.23 -1.13
CA GLN A 68 2.09 9.28 -2.05
C GLN A 68 1.16 10.49 -1.99
N SER A 69 -0.15 10.26 -2.07
CA SER A 69 -1.13 11.36 -1.95
C SER A 69 -1.09 12.03 -0.58
N LEU A 70 -0.83 11.27 0.49
CA LEU A 70 -0.64 11.82 1.84
C LEU A 70 0.62 12.69 1.95
N LEU A 71 1.71 12.33 1.25
CA LEU A 71 2.93 13.15 1.19
C LEU A 71 2.70 14.47 0.48
N GLU A 72 1.96 14.44 -0.63
CA GLU A 72 1.63 15.63 -1.42
C GLU A 72 0.64 16.54 -0.68
N THR A 73 -0.30 15.94 0.06
CA THR A 73 -1.34 16.66 0.80
C THR A 73 -1.47 16.15 2.25
N PRO A 74 -0.56 16.55 3.16
CA PRO A 74 -0.58 16.07 4.53
C PRO A 74 -1.88 16.42 5.27
N GLN A 75 -2.62 15.39 5.68
CA GLN A 75 -3.87 15.55 6.42
C GLN A 75 -4.03 14.44 7.47
N ALA A 76 -4.58 14.81 8.63
CA ALA A 76 -4.98 13.81 9.62
C ALA A 76 -6.17 12.97 9.10
N PHE A 77 -6.23 11.70 9.49
CA PHE A 77 -7.30 10.77 9.13
C PHE A 77 -7.53 10.67 7.60
N PHE A 78 -6.44 10.60 6.83
CA PHE A 78 -6.44 10.63 5.37
C PHE A 78 -7.05 9.39 4.70
N ALA A 79 -6.81 8.20 5.25
CA ALA A 79 -7.27 6.94 4.68
C ALA A 79 -7.91 6.02 5.72
N CYS A 80 -8.89 5.24 5.28
CA CYS A 80 -9.52 4.18 6.06
C CYS A 80 -9.42 2.87 5.29
N VAL A 81 -8.76 1.87 5.87
CA VAL A 81 -8.66 0.53 5.29
C VAL A 81 -9.52 -0.42 6.10
N LEU A 82 -10.47 -1.08 5.44
CA LEU A 82 -11.34 -2.08 6.06
C LEU A 82 -10.78 -3.48 5.81
N SER A 83 -10.73 -4.29 6.87
CA SER A 83 -10.26 -5.67 6.83
C SER A 83 -11.27 -6.60 7.51
N PRO A 84 -11.47 -7.84 7.01
CA PRO A 84 -12.38 -8.80 7.62
C PRO A 84 -11.90 -9.36 8.97
N THR A 85 -10.59 -9.34 9.24
CA THR A 85 -10.02 -9.88 10.49
C THR A 85 -9.03 -8.90 11.10
N ARG A 86 -8.86 -9.04 12.42
CA ARG A 86 -7.92 -8.24 13.22
C ARG A 86 -6.48 -8.50 12.78
N GLU A 87 -6.12 -9.76 12.56
CA GLU A 87 -4.79 -10.19 12.20
C GLU A 87 -4.38 -9.57 10.85
N LEU A 88 -5.31 -9.56 9.89
CA LEU A 88 -5.07 -8.93 8.60
C LEU A 88 -5.00 -7.40 8.71
N ALA A 89 -5.78 -6.78 9.59
CA ALA A 89 -5.69 -5.34 9.85
C ALA A 89 -4.32 -4.95 10.40
N ILE A 90 -3.78 -5.75 11.33
CA ILE A 90 -2.43 -5.56 11.89
C ILE A 90 -1.37 -5.73 10.81
N GLN A 91 -1.45 -6.79 10.01
CA GLN A 91 -0.51 -7.02 8.90
C GLN A 91 -0.52 -5.87 7.89
N ILE A 92 -1.70 -5.33 7.57
CA ILE A 92 -1.80 -4.17 6.69
C ILE A 92 -1.13 -2.95 7.34
N ALA A 93 -1.42 -2.67 8.63
CA ALA A 93 -0.83 -1.54 9.33
C ALA A 93 0.71 -1.64 9.39
N GLU A 94 1.27 -2.81 9.65
CA GLU A 94 2.72 -3.05 9.62
C GLU A 94 3.32 -2.72 8.25
N GLN A 95 2.63 -3.05 7.15
CA GLN A 95 3.08 -2.70 5.80
C GLN A 95 3.03 -1.19 5.54
N PHE A 96 1.99 -0.51 6.02
CA PHE A 96 1.91 0.96 5.94
C PHE A 96 3.01 1.63 6.75
N GLU A 97 3.29 1.15 7.96
CA GLU A 97 4.35 1.69 8.81
C GLU A 97 5.73 1.42 8.21
N ALA A 98 5.94 0.24 7.63
CA ALA A 98 7.19 -0.12 6.97
C ALA A 98 7.46 0.78 5.75
N LEU A 99 6.48 0.92 4.85
CA LEU A 99 6.57 1.80 3.68
C LEU A 99 6.66 3.29 4.07
N GLY A 100 5.90 3.68 5.09
CA GLY A 100 5.79 5.06 5.56
C GLY A 100 6.85 5.47 6.59
N SER A 101 7.79 4.57 6.94
CA SER A 101 8.75 4.79 8.02
C SER A 101 9.63 6.02 7.81
N GLY A 102 10.05 6.26 6.57
CA GLY A 102 10.86 7.44 6.20
C GLY A 102 10.09 8.77 6.17
N ILE A 103 8.76 8.73 6.28
CA ILE A 103 7.89 9.90 6.08
C ILE A 103 6.99 10.20 7.29
N GLY A 104 7.18 9.48 8.40
CA GLY A 104 6.52 9.77 9.67
C GLY A 104 5.03 9.43 9.73
N VAL A 105 4.59 8.47 8.91
CA VAL A 105 3.19 8.02 8.88
C VAL A 105 2.79 7.39 10.21
N LYS A 106 1.55 7.67 10.63
CA LYS A 106 0.95 7.09 11.83
C LYS A 106 -0.28 6.27 11.44
N CYS A 107 -0.28 5.01 11.86
CA CYS A 107 -1.40 4.10 11.68
C CYS A 107 -2.10 3.85 13.02
N ALA A 108 -3.41 3.67 12.98
CA ALA A 108 -4.19 3.25 14.14
C ALA A 108 -5.07 2.05 13.73
N VAL A 109 -4.87 0.92 14.40
CA VAL A 109 -5.69 -0.28 14.19
C VAL A 109 -6.85 -0.25 15.17
N VAL A 110 -8.07 -0.07 14.64
CA VAL A 110 -9.30 -0.03 15.45
C VAL A 110 -9.97 -1.40 15.40
N ASN A 111 -10.11 -2.02 16.57
CA ASN A 111 -10.79 -3.30 16.75
C ASN A 111 -11.96 -3.14 17.73
N ASN A 112 -12.88 -4.10 17.74
CA ASN A 112 -13.97 -4.13 18.72
C ASN A 112 -13.40 -4.14 20.15
N ILE A 113 -13.50 -3.00 20.83
CA ILE A 113 -13.21 -2.88 22.26
C ILE A 113 -14.35 -3.57 23.00
N ARG A 114 -14.29 -4.90 23.15
CA ARG A 114 -14.99 -5.53 24.27
C ARG A 114 -14.21 -5.19 25.53
N LYS A 115 -14.49 -4.01 26.10
CA LYS A 115 -14.30 -3.79 27.54
C LYS A 115 -15.28 -4.74 28.23
N SER A 116 -14.84 -5.96 28.53
CA SER A 116 -15.40 -6.68 29.67
C SER A 116 -14.86 -5.96 30.89
N LEU A 117 -15.58 -4.93 31.33
CA LEU A 117 -15.53 -4.49 32.72
C LEU A 117 -16.27 -5.57 33.52
N LEU A 118 -15.52 -6.54 34.02
CA LEU A 118 -15.80 -7.28 35.24
C LEU A 118 -14.51 -7.30 36.06
#